data_AF-A0A1T2X1A7-F1
#
_entry.id   AF-A0A1T2X1A7-F1
#
_cell.length_a   1.000
_cell.length_b   1.000
_cell.length_c   1.000
_cell.angle_alpha   90.00
_cell.angle_beta   90.00
_cell.angle_gamma   90.00
#
_symmetry.space_group_name_H-M   'P 1'
#
loop_
_entity.id
_entity.type
_entity.pdbx_description
1 polymer ?
#
loop_
_entity_poly.entity_id
_entity_poly.type
_entity_poly.pdbx_seq_one_letter_code
_entity_poly.pdbx_strand_id
1 'polypeptide(L)'
;MLIGSYEFKDVVTHEKHSKLLENELLGKRIITIRHCEPISDLYIEFEDNLILELFHNSSYYEGWQLSGENGFLLVSLPGGKYALWEE
;
A
#
# COMPACT_ATOMS: atom_id res chain seq x y z
N MET A 1 -8.82 -4.93 8.83
CA MET A 1 -9.47 -3.60 8.86
C MET A 1 -9.47 -3.07 7.45
N LEU A 2 -10.58 -2.52 6.95
CA LEU A 2 -10.64 -1.91 5.62
C LEU A 2 -10.66 -0.38 5.81
N ILE A 3 -9.74 0.32 5.14
CA ILE A 3 -9.73 1.79 5.08
C ILE A 3 -9.83 2.16 3.60
N GLY A 4 -11.00 2.62 3.19
CA GLY A 4 -11.29 3.14 1.88
C GLY A 4 -10.94 4.62 1.71
N SER A 5 -10.97 5.06 0.44
CA SER A 5 -10.63 6.44 0.06
C SER A 5 -11.54 7.51 0.67
N TYR A 6 -12.76 7.15 1.09
CA TYR A 6 -13.68 8.07 1.76
C TYR A 6 -13.25 8.40 3.18
N GLU A 7 -12.69 7.43 3.91
CA GLU A 7 -12.21 7.64 5.29
C GLU A 7 -10.92 8.46 5.33
N PHE A 8 -10.20 8.54 4.21
CA PHE A 8 -9.06 9.45 4.02
C PHE A 8 -9.46 10.89 3.70
N LYS A 9 -10.71 11.16 3.29
CA LYS A 9 -11.17 12.52 2.92
C LYS A 9 -11.66 13.34 4.12
N ASP A 10 -12.04 12.67 5.21
CA ASP A 10 -12.38 13.32 6.47
C ASP A 10 -11.13 13.44 7.34
N VAL A 11 -10.79 14.67 7.77
CA VAL A 11 -9.52 14.96 8.48
C VAL A 11 -9.41 14.19 9.80
N VAL A 12 -10.50 14.10 10.56
CA VAL A 12 -10.50 13.43 11.87
C VAL A 12 -10.34 11.92 11.70
N THR A 13 -11.04 11.36 10.71
CA THR A 13 -10.99 9.93 10.40
C THR A 13 -9.64 9.54 9.81
N HIS A 14 -9.06 10.40 8.98
CA HIS A 14 -7.72 10.26 8.44
C HIS A 14 -6.65 10.17 9.54
N GLU A 15 -6.57 11.15 10.44
CA GLU A 15 -5.56 11.16 11.50
C GLU A 15 -5.66 9.93 12.40
N LYS A 16 -6.88 9.50 12.73
CA LYS A 16 -7.12 8.32 13.55
C LYS A 16 -6.61 7.05 12.87
N HIS A 17 -6.91 6.88 11.59
CA HIS A 17 -6.51 5.69 10.84
C HIS A 17 -5.01 5.67 10.54
N SER A 18 -4.40 6.82 10.24
CA SER A 18 -2.95 6.93 10.06
C SER A 18 -2.21 6.53 11.34
N LYS A 19 -2.61 7.06 12.51
CA LYS A 19 -2.01 6.67 13.80
C LYS A 19 -2.18 5.18 14.11
N LEU A 20 -3.33 4.60 13.76
CA LEU A 20 -3.56 3.18 13.93
C LEU A 20 -2.62 2.35 13.06
N LEU A 21 -2.51 2.69 11.77
CA LEU A 21 -1.59 2.01 10.85
C LEU A 21 -0.13 2.15 11.30
N GLU A 22 0.28 3.34 11.74
CA GLU A 22 1.62 3.56 12.29
C GLU A 22 1.89 2.65 13.49
N ASN A 23 0.98 2.61 14.47
CA ASN A 23 1.14 1.78 15.66
C ASN A 23 1.19 0.28 15.34
N GLU A 24 0.42 -0.17 14.34
CA GLU A 24 0.33 -1.58 13.98
C GLU A 24 1.47 -2.01 13.04
N LEU A 25 2.02 -1.13 12.21
CA LEU A 25 2.97 -1.50 11.15
C LEU A 25 4.42 -1.07 11.44
N LEU A 26 4.64 0.03 12.15
CA LEU A 26 5.99 0.52 12.38
C LEU A 26 6.81 -0.44 13.23
N GLY A 27 8.06 -0.66 12.80
CA GLY A 27 8.98 -1.59 13.46
C GLY A 27 8.72 -3.06 13.16
N LYS A 28 7.60 -3.41 12.50
CA LYS A 28 7.35 -4.78 12.07
C LYS A 28 8.21 -5.13 10.87
N ARG A 29 8.81 -6.31 10.91
CA ARG A 29 9.55 -6.84 9.77
C ARG A 29 8.61 -7.30 8.67
N ILE A 30 8.89 -6.88 7.43
CA ILE A 30 8.24 -7.39 6.22
C ILE A 30 8.77 -8.80 5.94
N ILE A 31 7.85 -9.77 5.83
CA ILE A 31 8.14 -11.18 5.53
C ILE A 31 8.05 -11.43 4.03
N THR A 32 7.05 -10.87 3.37
CA THR A 32 6.83 -11.08 1.93
C THR A 32 6.05 -9.91 1.33
N ILE A 33 6.38 -9.56 0.08
CA ILE A 33 5.61 -8.65 -0.75
C ILE A 33 5.16 -9.43 -2.00
N ARG A 34 3.88 -9.35 -2.36
CA ARG A 34 3.33 -9.98 -3.57
C ARG A 34 2.56 -8.95 -4.38
N HIS A 35 2.88 -8.88 -5.66
CA HIS A 35 2.10 -8.16 -6.66
C HIS A 35 1.19 -9.15 -7.38
N CYS A 36 -0.10 -8.84 -7.48
CA CYS A 36 -1.12 -9.79 -7.94
C CYS A 36 -1.52 -9.61 -9.40
N GLU A 37 -0.66 -9.94 -10.36
CA GLU A 37 -1.02 -9.85 -11.77
C GLU A 37 -2.23 -10.74 -12.15
N PRO A 38 -3.14 -10.29 -13.05
CA PRO A 38 -3.06 -9.08 -13.88
C PRO A 38 -3.68 -7.83 -13.24
N ILE A 39 -3.94 -7.81 -11.93
CA ILE A 39 -4.48 -6.66 -11.21
C ILE A 39 -3.35 -5.99 -10.42
N SER A 40 -3.34 -4.67 -10.32
CA SER A 40 -2.25 -3.97 -9.61
C SER A 40 -2.41 -4.01 -8.08
N ASP A 41 -3.00 -5.08 -7.54
CA ASP A 41 -3.17 -5.23 -6.10
C ASP A 41 -1.84 -5.67 -5.49
N LEU A 42 -1.57 -5.18 -4.27
CA LEU A 42 -0.35 -5.47 -3.55
C LEU A 42 -0.68 -6.04 -2.17
N TYR A 43 -0.01 -7.14 -1.84
CA TYR A 43 -0.09 -7.80 -0.54
C TYR A 43 1.26 -7.70 0.14
N ILE A 44 1.28 -7.17 1.36
CA ILE A 44 2.47 -7.10 2.20
C ILE A 44 2.18 -7.88 3.47
N GLU A 45 2.93 -8.96 3.67
CA GLU A 45 2.89 -9.77 4.88
C GLU A 45 4.00 -9.31 5.82
N PHE A 46 3.63 -9.00 7.05
CA PHE A 46 4.52 -8.65 8.14
C PHE A 46 4.61 -9.83 9.13
N GLU A 47 5.54 -9.75 10.07
CA GLU A 47 5.54 -10.66 11.20
C GLU A 47 4.23 -10.60 12.00
N ASP A 48 4.00 -11.62 12.85
CA ASP A 48 2.75 -11.83 13.58
C ASP A 48 1.51 -12.12 12.70
N ASN A 49 1.72 -12.56 11.45
CA ASN A 49 0.66 -12.83 10.46
C ASN A 49 -0.21 -11.61 10.13
N LEU A 50 0.35 -10.40 10.25
CA LEU A 50 -0.32 -9.18 9.84
C LEU A 50 -0.19 -8.99 8.33
N ILE A 51 -1.31 -8.73 7.66
CA ILE A 51 -1.35 -8.56 6.20
C ILE A 51 -1.92 -7.18 5.89
N LEU A 52 -1.20 -6.42 5.05
CA LEU A 52 -1.66 -5.19 4.43
C LEU A 52 -1.99 -5.46 2.96
N GLU A 53 -3.23 -5.19 2.58
CA GLU A 53 -3.72 -5.32 1.21
C GLU A 53 -4.00 -3.93 0.64
N LEU A 54 -3.35 -3.59 -0.47
CA LEU A 54 -3.56 -2.34 -1.20
C LEU A 54 -4.27 -2.65 -2.51
N PHE A 55 -5.52 -2.19 -2.62
CA PHE A 55 -6.36 -2.42 -3.79
C PHE A 55 -6.23 -1.30 -4.82
N HIS A 56 -6.01 -1.65 -6.08
CA HIS A 56 -6.05 -0.70 -7.19
C HIS A 56 -7.46 -0.64 -7.79
N ASN A 57 -8.31 0.22 -7.24
CA ASN A 57 -9.70 0.40 -7.70
C ASN A 57 -9.88 1.61 -8.65
N SER A 58 -8.85 1.95 -9.42
CA SER A 58 -8.87 3.04 -10.41
C SER A 58 -8.53 2.50 -11.79
N SER A 59 -9.14 3.06 -12.84
CA SER A 59 -8.77 2.74 -14.23
C SER A 59 -7.99 3.85 -14.91
N TYR A 60 -7.77 4.99 -14.23
CA TYR A 60 -7.21 6.20 -14.83
C TYR A 60 -6.05 6.82 -14.02
N TYR A 61 -5.86 6.38 -12.79
CA TYR A 61 -4.90 6.95 -11.85
C TYR A 61 -4.12 5.85 -11.13
N GLU A 62 -2.94 6.19 -10.65
CA GLU A 62 -2.14 5.38 -9.75
C GLU A 62 -2.95 5.08 -8.47
N GLY A 63 -2.99 3.82 -8.06
CA GLY A 63 -3.75 3.38 -6.87
C GLY A 63 -2.93 3.44 -5.59
N TRP A 64 -1.63 3.21 -5.71
CA TRP A 64 -0.64 3.22 -4.63
C TRP A 64 0.76 3.44 -5.18
N GLN A 65 1.62 3.94 -4.29
CA GLN A 65 3.06 4.06 -4.46
C GLN A 65 3.75 3.48 -3.22
N LEU A 66 4.79 2.68 -3.43
CA LEU A 66 5.74 2.26 -2.41
C LEU A 66 7.07 2.94 -2.66
N SER A 67 7.66 3.52 -1.63
CA SER A 67 9.02 4.06 -1.68
C SER A 67 9.82 3.54 -0.50
N GLY A 68 11.08 3.20 -0.74
CA GLY A 68 12.01 2.75 0.29
C GLY A 68 13.24 3.63 0.38
N GLU A 69 14.12 3.30 1.32
CA GLU A 69 15.48 3.84 1.32
C GLU A 69 16.24 3.37 0.05
N ASN A 70 17.29 4.09 -0.35
CA ASN A 70 18.11 3.80 -1.53
C ASN A 70 17.41 3.95 -2.90
N GLY A 71 16.50 4.92 -3.03
CA GLY A 71 15.90 5.26 -4.33
C GLY A 71 14.88 4.24 -4.85
N PHE A 72 14.53 3.21 -4.07
CA PHE A 72 13.47 2.26 -4.42
C PHE A 72 12.12 2.97 -4.54
N LEU A 73 11.48 2.84 -5.70
CA LEU A 73 10.16 3.38 -5.98
C LEU A 73 9.37 2.40 -6.85
N LEU A 74 8.20 1.97 -6.38
CA LEU A 74 7.25 1.14 -7.11
C LEU A 74 5.90 1.83 -7.17
N VAL A 75 5.36 2.04 -8.37
CA VAL A 75 4.10 2.75 -8.60
C VAL A 75 3.15 1.86 -9.38
N SER A 76 1.92 1.71 -8.88
CA SER A 76 0.87 1.03 -9.64
C SER A 76 0.35 1.91 -10.78
N LEU A 77 0.15 1.30 -11.95
CA LEU A 77 -0.30 1.97 -13.16
C LEU A 77 -1.66 1.43 -13.63
N PRO A 78 -2.44 2.23 -14.37
CA PRO A 78 -3.69 1.77 -14.95
C PRO A 78 -3.57 0.47 -15.75
N GLY A 79 -4.62 -0.35 -15.66
CA GLY A 79 -4.72 -1.61 -16.42
C GLY A 79 -3.85 -2.74 -15.87
N GLY A 80 -3.61 -2.78 -14.56
CA GLY A 80 -2.93 -3.91 -13.92
C GLY A 80 -1.40 -3.86 -13.99
N LYS A 81 -0.85 -2.70 -14.38
CA LYS A 81 0.59 -2.52 -14.59
C LYS A 81 1.26 -1.93 -13.34
N TYR A 82 2.58 -1.93 -13.35
CA TYR A 82 3.40 -1.16 -12.41
C TYR A 82 4.64 -0.63 -13.11
N ALA A 83 5.26 0.39 -12.51
CA ALA A 83 6.59 0.85 -12.86
C ALA A 83 7.49 0.80 -11.62
N LEU A 84 8.71 0.30 -11.80
CA LEU A 84 9.73 0.14 -10.77
C LEU A 84 10.96 0.98 -11.14
N TRP A 85 11.47 1.72 -10.17
CA TRP A 85 12.75 2.41 -10.21
C TRP A 85 13.59 1.96 -9.02
N GLU A 86 14.84 1.60 -9.29
CA GLU A 86 15.85 1.20 -8.31
C GLU A 86 17.19 1.83 -8.77
N GLU A 87 17.99 2.33 -7.83
CA GLU A 87 19.35 2.85 -8.11
C GLU A 87 20.42 1.74 -8.13
#